data_AF-A0A349DU90-F1
#
_entry.id   AF-A0A349DU90-F1
#
_cell.length_a   1.000
_cell.length_b   1.000
_cell.length_c   1.000
_cell.angle_alpha   90.00
_cell.angle_beta   90.00
_cell.angle_gamma   90.00
#
_symmetry.space_group_name_H-M   'P 1'
#
loop_
_entity.id
_entity.type
_entity.pdbx_description
1 polymer ?
#
loop_
_entity_poly.entity_id
_entity_poly.type
_entity_poly.pdbx_seq_one_letter_code
_entity_poly.pdbx_strand_id
1 'polypeptide(L)'
;FYNTIIKWIEQYVQEVKNAITFNFRLTYFNTSSSRGILDVLRALKKYEDEGGTVAINWYYPDDDDSIAEEAEDYMKSTGLQINMFSFEPED
;
A
#
# COMPACT_ATOMS: atom_id res chain seq x y z
N PHE A 1 -9.02 3.10 12.41
CA PHE A 1 -7.60 3.30 12.08
C PHE A 1 -7.43 3.75 10.63
N TYR A 2 -7.61 2.88 9.63
CA TYR A 2 -7.36 3.18 8.20
C TYR A 2 -8.06 4.42 7.64
N ASN A 3 -9.30 4.72 8.07
CA ASN A 3 -10.00 5.95 7.67
C ASN A 3 -9.22 7.24 7.97
N THR A 4 -8.41 7.26 9.03
CA THR A 4 -7.56 8.42 9.35
C THR A 4 -6.43 8.56 8.33
N ILE A 5 -5.85 7.44 7.88
CA ILE A 5 -4.80 7.42 6.83
C ILE A 5 -5.40 7.89 5.50
N ILE A 6 -6.57 7.37 5.14
CA ILE A 6 -7.26 7.76 3.89
C ILE A 6 -7.54 9.26 3.88
N LYS A 7 -8.09 9.80 4.98
CA LYS A 7 -8.33 11.25 5.10
C LYS A 7 -7.05 12.08 4.99
N TRP A 8 -5.94 11.58 5.54
CA TRP A 8 -4.64 12.24 5.42
C TRP A 8 -4.16 12.25 3.95
N ILE A 9 -4.31 11.15 3.23
CA ILE A 9 -4.01 11.08 1.79
C ILE A 9 -4.88 12.07 1.02
N GLU A 10 -6.19 12.04 1.23
CA GLU A 10 -7.16 12.92 0.57
C GLU A 10 -6.84 14.40 0.79
N GLN A 11 -6.47 14.78 2.02
CA GLN A 11 -6.06 16.15 2.33
C GLN A 11 -4.72 16.51 1.66
N TYR A 12 -3.73 15.63 1.74
CA TYR A 12 -2.41 15.86 1.15
C TYR A 12 -2.48 16.05 -0.37
N VAL A 13 -3.28 15.24 -1.06
CA VAL A 13 -3.43 15.35 -2.52
C VAL A 13 -4.24 16.58 -2.93
N GLN A 14 -5.06 17.15 -2.05
CA GLN A 14 -5.76 18.40 -2.33
C GLN A 14 -4.87 19.63 -2.12
N GLU A 15 -4.08 19.64 -1.04
CA GLU A 15 -3.32 20.81 -0.61
C GLU A 15 -1.92 20.87 -1.23
N VAL A 16 -1.20 19.74 -1.27
CA VAL A 16 0.22 19.68 -1.62
C VAL A 16 0.44 19.22 -3.06
N LYS A 17 -0.34 18.22 -3.52
CA LYS A 17 -0.29 17.67 -4.90
C LYS A 17 1.09 17.18 -5.36
N ASN A 18 1.95 16.78 -4.44
CA ASN A 18 3.27 16.22 -4.75
C ASN A 18 3.24 14.70 -4.79
N ALA A 19 4.33 14.11 -5.31
CA ALA A 19 4.52 12.67 -5.33
C ALA A 19 4.35 12.04 -3.94
N ILE A 20 3.75 10.86 -3.89
CA ILE A 20 3.59 10.03 -2.68
C ILE A 20 4.42 8.76 -2.85
N THR A 21 5.27 8.48 -1.87
CA THR A 21 5.87 7.16 -1.70
C THR A 21 5.29 6.51 -0.46
N PHE A 22 4.59 5.39 -0.63
CA PHE A 22 3.98 4.65 0.47
C PHE A 22 4.72 3.32 0.67
N ASN A 23 5.29 3.13 1.87
CA ASN A 23 6.06 1.93 2.22
C ASN A 23 5.24 1.07 3.19
N PHE A 24 4.90 -0.15 2.77
CA PHE A 24 4.28 -1.17 3.61
C PHE A 24 5.35 -2.16 4.07
N ARG A 25 5.56 -2.27 5.38
CA ARG A 25 6.42 -3.28 6.00
C ARG A 25 5.63 -3.94 7.13
N LEU A 26 4.82 -4.91 6.77
CA LEU A 26 3.91 -5.61 7.69
C LEU A 26 4.26 -7.09 7.67
N THR A 27 4.49 -7.69 8.84
CA THR A 27 4.76 -9.13 8.99
C THR A 27 3.52 -9.92 9.41
N TYR A 28 2.43 -9.22 9.77
CA TYR A 28 1.15 -9.82 10.08
C TYR A 28 0.03 -8.79 9.97
N PHE A 29 -1.08 -9.18 9.37
CA PHE A 29 -2.34 -8.43 9.44
C PHE A 29 -3.53 -9.38 9.30
N ASN A 30 -4.64 -9.04 9.95
CA ASN A 30 -5.86 -9.85 9.89
C ASN A 30 -6.77 -9.44 8.73
N THR A 31 -7.84 -10.20 8.50
CA THR A 31 -8.82 -9.95 7.42
C THR A 31 -9.43 -8.55 7.46
N SER A 32 -9.68 -7.98 8.65
CA SER A 32 -10.20 -6.61 8.78
C SER A 32 -9.16 -5.58 8.31
N SER A 33 -7.90 -5.81 8.63
CA SER A 33 -6.78 -4.99 8.17
C SER A 33 -6.54 -5.12 6.67
N SER A 34 -6.68 -6.33 6.10
CA SER A 34 -6.56 -6.53 4.64
C SER A 34 -7.55 -5.65 3.86
N ARG A 35 -8.81 -5.54 4.33
CA ARG A 35 -9.79 -4.61 3.74
C ARG A 35 -9.37 -3.14 3.89
N GLY A 36 -8.86 -2.76 5.05
CA GLY A 36 -8.40 -1.39 5.30
C GLY A 36 -7.19 -1.00 4.45
N ILE A 37 -6.24 -1.92 4.25
CA ILE A 37 -5.08 -1.72 3.37
C ILE A 37 -5.55 -1.57 1.92
N LEU A 38 -6.47 -2.42 1.46
CA LEU A 38 -7.07 -2.30 0.13
C LEU A 38 -7.72 -0.93 -0.09
N ASP A 39 -8.44 -0.40 0.90
CA ASP A 39 -9.05 0.93 0.80
C ASP A 39 -8.01 2.06 0.77
N VAL A 40 -6.89 1.93 1.50
CA VAL A 40 -5.75 2.85 1.40
C VAL A 40 -5.13 2.80 -0.01
N LEU A 41 -4.89 1.60 -0.54
CA LEU A 41 -4.34 1.41 -1.89
C LEU A 41 -5.28 2.00 -2.96
N ARG A 42 -6.60 1.85 -2.82
CA ARG A 42 -7.58 2.48 -3.72
C ARG A 42 -7.54 4.00 -3.67
N ALA A 43 -7.34 4.60 -2.49
CA ALA A 43 -7.19 6.05 -2.37
C ALA A 43 -5.91 6.54 -3.09
N LEU A 44 -4.81 5.80 -2.96
CA LEU A 44 -3.57 6.07 -3.71
C LEU A 44 -3.76 5.91 -5.22
N LYS A 45 -4.44 4.85 -5.66
CA LYS A 45 -4.76 4.61 -7.07
C LYS A 45 -5.58 5.75 -7.67
N LYS A 46 -6.60 6.21 -6.93
CA LYS A 46 -7.38 7.38 -7.36
C LYS A 46 -6.51 8.60 -7.61
N TYR A 47 -5.52 8.87 -6.74
CA TYR A 47 -4.60 9.98 -6.94
C TYR A 47 -3.71 9.78 -8.18
N GLU A 48 -3.21 8.56 -8.41
CA GLU A 48 -2.47 8.21 -9.63
C GLU A 48 -3.32 8.45 -10.90
N ASP A 49 -4.58 8.01 -10.89
CA ASP A 49 -5.52 8.18 -12.01
C ASP A 49 -5.87 9.66 -12.28
N GLU A 50 -5.80 10.51 -11.26
CA GLU A 50 -5.96 11.96 -11.37
C GLU A 50 -4.68 12.69 -11.85
N GLY A 51 -3.63 11.94 -12.19
CA GLY A 51 -2.35 12.45 -12.69
C GLY A 51 -1.29 12.68 -11.61
N GLY A 52 -1.57 12.26 -10.38
CA GLY A 52 -0.62 12.24 -9.28
C GLY A 52 0.50 11.21 -9.50
N THR A 53 1.65 11.42 -8.87
CA THR A 53 2.74 10.43 -8.90
C THR A 53 2.70 9.60 -7.62
N VAL A 54 2.55 8.28 -7.75
CA VAL A 54 2.51 7.36 -6.63
C VAL A 54 3.56 6.27 -6.83
N ALA A 55 4.32 5.97 -5.78
CA ALA A 55 5.20 4.82 -5.69
C ALA A 55 4.80 3.99 -4.46
N ILE A 56 4.52 2.71 -4.66
CA ILE A 56 4.15 1.78 -3.59
C ILE A 56 5.27 0.76 -3.44
N ASN A 57 5.78 0.63 -2.22
CA ASN A 57 6.84 -0.30 -1.87
C ASN A 57 6.29 -1.28 -0.84
N TRP A 58 6.38 -2.57 -1.12
CA TRP A 58 5.94 -3.64 -0.23
C TRP A 58 7.15 -4.45 0.22
N TYR A 59 7.41 -4.41 1.51
CA TYR A 59 8.48 -5.15 2.17
C TYR A 59 7.89 -6.37 2.86
N TYR A 60 8.42 -7.54 2.56
CA TYR A 60 7.95 -8.81 3.11
C TYR A 60 9.14 -9.67 3.59
N PRO A 61 8.96 -10.48 4.66
CA PRO A 61 9.97 -11.46 5.06
C PRO A 61 10.22 -12.47 3.94
N ASP A 62 11.48 -12.86 3.70
CA ASP A 62 11.82 -13.84 2.67
C ASP A 62 11.39 -15.29 2.99
N ASP A 63 11.01 -15.55 4.25
CA ASP A 63 10.45 -16.81 4.74
C ASP A 63 8.91 -16.83 4.83
N ASP A 64 8.23 -15.73 4.46
CA ASP A 64 6.77 -15.62 4.48
C ASP A 64 6.18 -15.23 3.12
N ASP A 65 5.95 -16.26 2.29
CA ASP A 65 5.32 -16.13 0.98
C ASP A 65 3.90 -15.56 1.05
N SER A 66 3.18 -15.75 2.16
CA SER A 66 1.77 -15.30 2.27
C SER A 66 1.66 -13.77 2.25
N ILE A 67 2.64 -13.08 2.84
CA ILE A 67 2.70 -11.61 2.82
C ILE A 67 3.02 -11.08 1.42
N ALA A 68 3.81 -11.82 0.63
CA ALA A 68 4.06 -11.49 -0.76
C ALA A 68 2.81 -11.71 -1.62
N GLU A 69 2.12 -12.84 -1.46
CA GLU A 69 0.90 -13.18 -2.20
C GLU A 69 -0.20 -12.12 -2.00
N GLU A 70 -0.40 -11.62 -0.77
CA GLU A 70 -1.37 -10.55 -0.51
C GLU A 70 -1.06 -9.27 -1.31
N ALA A 71 0.21 -8.91 -1.47
CA ALA A 71 0.60 -7.76 -2.30
C ALA A 71 0.26 -7.97 -3.78
N GLU A 72 0.50 -9.17 -4.31
CA GLU A 72 0.13 -9.51 -5.68
C GLU A 72 -1.39 -9.45 -5.89
N ASP A 73 -2.16 -9.91 -4.91
CA ASP A 73 -3.62 -9.83 -4.96
C ASP A 73 -4.14 -8.39 -4.89
N TYR A 74 -3.46 -7.52 -4.15
CA TYR A 74 -3.71 -6.09 -4.20
C TYR A 74 -3.37 -5.46 -5.56
N MET A 75 -2.25 -5.85 -6.19
CA MET A 75 -1.91 -5.39 -7.54
C MET A 75 -3.03 -5.76 -8.53
N LYS A 76 -3.49 -7.01 -8.51
CA LYS A 76 -4.61 -7.48 -9.36
C LYS A 76 -5.90 -6.72 -9.08
N SER A 77 -6.21 -6.46 -7.80
CA SER A 77 -7.47 -5.84 -7.38
C SER A 77 -7.54 -4.34 -7.64
N THR A 78 -6.40 -3.66 -7.67
CA THR A 78 -6.32 -2.19 -7.79
C THR A 78 -5.74 -1.71 -9.12
N GLY A 79 -4.99 -2.56 -9.82
CA GLY A 79 -4.24 -2.18 -11.01
C GLY A 79 -3.00 -1.32 -10.71
N LEU A 80 -2.64 -1.15 -9.43
CA LEU A 80 -1.41 -0.47 -9.03
C LEU A 80 -0.18 -1.34 -9.33
N GLN A 81 0.88 -0.67 -9.77
CA GLN A 81 2.22 -1.25 -9.72
C GLN A 81 2.73 -1.18 -8.28
N ILE A 82 3.18 -2.30 -7.73
CA ILE A 82 3.77 -2.37 -6.39
C ILE A 82 5.19 -2.91 -6.53
N ASN A 83 6.17 -2.19 -5.96
CA ASN A 83 7.56 -2.63 -5.91
C ASN A 83 7.72 -3.61 -4.74
N MET A 84 8.18 -4.83 -5.04
CA MET A 84 8.35 -5.90 -4.05
C MET A 84 9.80 -5.94 -3.54
N PHE A 85 9.97 -5.97 -2.22
CA PHE A 85 11.28 -6.03 -1.56
C PHE A 85 11.27 -7.10 -0.46
N SER A 86 11.96 -8.23 -0.68
CA SER A 86 12.15 -9.20 0.40
C SER A 86 13.19 -8.72 1.41
N PHE A 87 13.12 -9.20 2.64
CA PHE A 87 14.14 -9.01 3.66
C PHE A 87 14.30 -10.26 4.53
N GLU A 88 15.53 -10.55 4.97
CA GLU A 88 15.79 -11.57 5.98
C GLU A 88 15.20 -11.09 7.33
N PRO A 89 14.31 -11.84 7.98
CA PRO A 89 13.75 -11.47 9.27
C PRO A 89 14.84 -11.44 10.36
N GLU A 90 14.71 -10.52 11.31
CA GLU A 90 15.57 -10.49 12.49
C GLU A 90 15.07 -11.55 13.50
N ASP A 91 16.01 -12.34 14.07
CA ASP A 91 15.76 -13.35 15.12
C ASP A 91 15.08 -12.78 16.40
#